data_AF-A0A2V4NHD0-F1
#
_entry.id   AF-A0A2V4NHD0-F1
#
_cell.length_a   1.000
_cell.length_b   1.000
_cell.length_c   1.000
_cell.angle_alpha   90.00
_cell.angle_beta   90.00
_cell.angle_gamma   90.00
#
_symmetry.space_group_name_H-M   'P 1'
#
loop_
_entity.id
_entity.type
_entity.pdbx_description
1 polymer ?
#
loop_
_entity_poly.entity_id
_entity_poly.type
_entity_poly.pdbx_seq_one_letter_code
_entity_poly.pdbx_strand_id
1 'polypeptide(L)'
;MSEELDPTSSLAALYGYRAKKARERLGLTQTQVGTRTHTHSTRINQIERNTGSRPTLELSKLMDQALDTDELLQDLWPHVESERYPDYAQAFMRYEAQAVGIQEFTGHVVPGLLQTRSYARAVLRLAQLPEAKQDVERNLAARMSRQSLILRPDGTRWEVILDEGVILRVKFPPDL
;
A
#
# COMPACT_ATOMS: atom_id res chain seq x y z
N MET A 1 -8.28 -1.17 31.53
CA MET A 1 -9.42 -1.44 30.64
C MET A 1 -9.01 -1.02 29.25
N SER A 2 -8.96 -1.95 28.29
CA SER A 2 -8.56 -1.63 26.92
C SER A 2 -9.70 -0.86 26.25
N GLU A 3 -9.45 0.38 25.85
CA GLU A 3 -10.35 1.18 25.02
C GLU A 3 -10.76 0.35 23.79
N GLU A 4 -12.07 0.22 23.59
CA GLU A 4 -12.65 -0.58 22.52
C GLU A 4 -12.48 0.16 21.19
N LEU A 5 -11.95 -0.54 20.18
CA LEU A 5 -11.68 0.05 18.87
C LEU A 5 -13.01 0.43 18.20
N ASP A 6 -13.18 1.73 17.89
CA ASP A 6 -14.33 2.22 17.13
C ASP A 6 -14.21 1.84 15.64
N PRO A 7 -15.05 0.93 15.13
CA PRO A 7 -14.97 0.48 13.73
C PRO A 7 -15.36 1.56 12.72
N THR A 8 -15.96 2.67 13.14
CA THR A 8 -16.36 3.77 12.23
C THR A 8 -15.24 4.78 12.00
N SER A 9 -14.18 4.75 12.81
CA SER A 9 -13.07 5.70 12.75
C SER A 9 -12.20 5.59 11.49
N SER A 10 -12.10 4.39 10.89
CA SER A 10 -11.37 4.11 9.65
C SER A 10 -11.67 2.70 9.13
N LEU A 11 -11.39 2.42 7.87
CA LEU A 11 -11.42 1.07 7.29
C LEU A 11 -10.40 0.16 7.95
N ALA A 12 -9.23 0.69 8.33
CA ALA A 12 -8.25 -0.04 9.13
C ALA A 12 -8.82 -0.47 10.50
N ALA A 13 -9.60 0.41 11.14
CA ALA A 13 -10.28 0.08 12.39
C ALA A 13 -11.41 -0.95 12.19
N LEU A 14 -12.21 -0.80 11.13
CA LEU A 14 -13.23 -1.78 10.75
C LEU A 14 -12.62 -3.16 10.51
N TYR A 15 -11.50 -3.24 9.79
CA TYR A 15 -10.75 -4.49 9.58
C TYR A 15 -10.36 -5.13 10.91
N GLY A 16 -9.68 -4.37 11.78
CA GLY A 16 -9.24 -4.87 13.08
C GLY A 16 -10.40 -5.36 13.94
N TYR A 17 -11.50 -4.61 13.95
CA TYR A 17 -12.74 -4.97 14.63
C TYR A 17 -13.35 -6.28 14.11
N ARG A 18 -13.47 -6.43 12.78
CA ARG A 18 -14.02 -7.65 12.14
C ARG A 18 -13.15 -8.87 12.42
N ALA A 19 -11.82 -8.73 12.31
CA ALA A 19 -10.88 -9.78 12.64
C ALA A 19 -10.99 -10.22 14.11
N LYS A 20 -11.04 -9.27 15.04
CA LYS A 20 -11.21 -9.54 16.47
C LYS A 20 -12.53 -10.27 16.74
N LYS A 21 -13.64 -9.79 16.19
CA LYS A 21 -14.97 -10.42 16.34
C LYS A 21 -14.99 -11.85 15.80
N ALA A 22 -14.39 -12.11 14.64
CA ALA A 22 -14.30 -13.44 14.07
C ALA A 22 -13.45 -14.38 14.95
N ARG A 23 -12.31 -13.89 15.45
CA ARG A 23 -11.46 -14.64 16.39
C ARG A 23 -12.21 -15.02 17.67
N GLU A 24 -12.91 -14.06 18.27
CA GLU A 24 -13.68 -14.28 19.51
C GLU A 24 -14.84 -15.25 19.31
N ARG A 25 -15.54 -15.18 18.16
CA ARG A 25 -16.59 -16.15 17.79
C ARG A 25 -16.08 -17.59 17.78
N LEU A 26 -14.84 -17.80 17.34
CA LEU A 26 -14.20 -19.13 17.30
C LEU A 26 -13.49 -19.50 18.61
N GLY A 27 -13.51 -18.64 19.64
CA GLY A 27 -12.83 -18.87 20.91
C GLY A 27 -11.30 -18.93 20.81
N LEU A 28 -10.71 -18.36 19.75
CA LEU A 28 -9.27 -18.42 19.51
C LEU A 28 -8.53 -17.29 20.24
N THR A 29 -7.32 -17.59 20.69
CA THR A 29 -6.36 -16.60 21.17
C THR A 29 -5.58 -15.97 20.01
N GLN A 30 -5.05 -14.76 20.20
CA GLN A 30 -4.18 -14.11 19.20
C GLN A 30 -2.94 -14.96 18.88
N THR A 31 -2.43 -15.73 19.85
CA THR A 31 -1.33 -16.68 19.66
C THR A 31 -1.72 -17.81 18.72
N GLN A 32 -2.90 -18.41 18.90
CA GLN A 32 -3.38 -19.47 18.01
C GLN A 32 -3.61 -18.97 16.58
N VAL A 33 -4.16 -17.76 16.41
CA VAL A 33 -4.29 -17.15 15.09
C VAL A 33 -2.90 -16.90 14.49
N GLY A 34 -1.98 -16.34 15.27
CA GLY A 34 -0.60 -16.11 14.85
C GLY A 34 0.07 -17.39 14.32
N THR A 35 -0.04 -18.49 15.06
CA THR A 35 0.47 -19.80 14.62
C THR A 35 -0.16 -20.25 13.31
N ARG A 36 -1.49 -20.15 13.15
CA ARG A 36 -2.20 -20.58 11.93
C ARG A 36 -1.83 -19.74 10.71
N THR A 37 -1.49 -18.47 10.90
CA THR A 37 -1.15 -17.55 9.81
C THR A 37 0.36 -17.28 9.71
N HIS A 38 1.20 -18.12 10.33
CA HIS A 38 2.66 -18.01 10.30
C HIS A 38 3.20 -16.62 10.71
N THR A 39 2.61 -16.01 11.74
CA THR A 39 3.00 -14.69 12.26
C THR A 39 2.99 -14.66 13.80
N HIS A 40 3.55 -13.59 14.38
CA HIS A 40 3.57 -13.40 15.82
C HIS A 40 2.23 -12.85 16.35
N SER A 41 1.84 -13.27 17.56
CA SER A 41 0.63 -12.80 18.27
C SER A 41 0.59 -11.28 18.41
N THR A 42 1.75 -10.64 18.63
CA THR A 42 1.87 -9.18 18.71
C THR A 42 1.40 -8.49 17.44
N ARG A 43 1.67 -9.08 16.26
CA ARG A 43 1.22 -8.53 14.97
C ARG A 43 -0.30 -8.62 14.83
N ILE A 44 -0.88 -9.77 15.23
CA ILE A 44 -2.35 -9.95 15.28
C ILE A 44 -2.97 -8.90 16.21
N ASN A 45 -2.41 -8.71 17.41
CA ASN A 45 -2.88 -7.71 18.36
C ASN A 45 -2.82 -6.28 17.79
N GLN A 46 -1.72 -5.91 17.14
CA GLN A 46 -1.57 -4.58 16.52
C GLN A 46 -2.57 -4.35 15.39
N ILE A 47 -2.90 -5.38 14.62
CA ILE A 47 -3.93 -5.32 13.57
C ILE A 47 -5.32 -5.17 14.22
N GLU A 48 -5.66 -6.02 15.20
CA GLU A 48 -6.94 -5.98 15.93
C GLU A 48 -7.17 -4.65 16.67
N ARG A 49 -6.10 -3.91 17.00
CA ARG A 49 -6.16 -2.61 17.69
C ARG A 49 -5.92 -1.42 16.79
N ASN A 50 -5.53 -1.61 15.52
CA ASN A 50 -5.11 -0.55 14.61
C ASN A 50 -3.95 0.34 15.18
N THR A 51 -2.98 -0.25 15.90
CA THR A 51 -1.94 0.52 16.65
C THR A 51 -0.52 0.40 16.12
N GLY A 52 -0.26 -0.22 14.97
CA GLY A 52 1.13 -0.23 14.45
C GLY A 52 1.48 -1.26 13.39
N SER A 53 0.59 -2.21 13.10
CA SER A 53 0.75 -3.12 11.96
C SER A 53 -0.51 -3.11 11.13
N ARG A 54 -0.35 -2.86 9.84
CA ARG A 54 -1.42 -3.03 8.86
C ARG A 54 -1.26 -4.40 8.17
N PRO A 55 -2.37 -5.05 7.82
CA PRO A 55 -2.33 -6.34 7.15
C PRO A 55 -1.70 -6.25 5.75
N THR A 56 -1.10 -7.34 5.30
CA THR A 56 -0.75 -7.58 3.89
C THR A 56 -1.82 -8.44 3.26
N LEU A 57 -1.97 -8.42 1.92
CA LEU A 57 -2.95 -9.28 1.23
C LEU A 57 -2.76 -10.76 1.59
N GLU A 58 -1.51 -11.23 1.61
CA GLU A 58 -1.18 -12.60 1.99
C GLU A 58 -1.63 -12.92 3.43
N LEU A 59 -1.38 -12.01 4.37
CA LEU A 59 -1.84 -12.19 5.74
C LEU A 59 -3.38 -12.16 5.82
N SER A 60 -4.04 -11.29 5.08
CA SER A 60 -5.51 -11.23 5.02
C SER A 60 -6.10 -12.55 4.52
N LYS A 61 -5.55 -13.15 3.46
CA LYS A 61 -5.95 -14.47 2.96
C LYS A 61 -5.77 -15.58 4.00
N LEU A 62 -4.62 -15.60 4.68
CA LEU A 62 -4.37 -16.56 5.76
C LEU A 62 -5.30 -16.35 6.95
N MET A 63 -5.61 -15.10 7.29
CA MET A 63 -6.56 -14.77 8.35
C MET A 63 -7.97 -15.20 7.98
N ASP A 64 -8.40 -15.05 6.73
CA ASP A 64 -9.72 -15.52 6.29
C ASP A 64 -9.87 -17.03 6.45
N GLN A 65 -8.83 -17.79 6.10
CA GLN A 65 -8.79 -19.23 6.31
C GLN A 65 -8.76 -19.61 7.81
N ALA A 66 -7.98 -18.89 8.62
CA ALA A 66 -7.83 -19.19 10.04
C ALA A 66 -9.06 -18.82 10.88
N LEU A 67 -9.81 -17.81 10.44
CA LEU A 67 -10.94 -17.19 11.14
C LEU A 67 -12.31 -17.52 10.54
N ASP A 68 -12.34 -18.26 9.43
CA ASP A 68 -13.56 -18.68 8.73
C ASP A 68 -14.46 -17.46 8.42
N THR A 69 -13.90 -16.50 7.68
CA THR A 69 -14.54 -15.21 7.36
C THR A 69 -14.90 -15.03 5.89
N ASP A 70 -14.81 -16.09 5.08
CA ASP A 70 -15.29 -16.11 3.69
C ASP A 70 -14.81 -14.89 2.89
N GLU A 71 -13.50 -14.72 2.81
CA GLU A 71 -12.83 -13.66 2.03
C GLU A 71 -13.04 -12.22 2.51
N LEU A 72 -13.80 -11.99 3.59
CA LEU A 72 -14.09 -10.66 4.13
C LEU A 72 -12.82 -9.83 4.37
N LEU A 73 -11.76 -10.41 4.92
CA LEU A 73 -10.56 -9.65 5.27
C LEU A 73 -9.74 -9.30 4.03
N GLN A 74 -9.59 -10.23 3.07
CA GLN A 74 -8.93 -9.90 1.80
C GLN A 74 -9.72 -8.89 0.96
N ASP A 75 -11.04 -8.85 1.07
CA ASP A 75 -11.88 -7.85 0.41
C ASP A 75 -11.80 -6.47 1.07
N LEU A 76 -11.62 -6.41 2.39
CA LEU A 76 -11.38 -5.16 3.11
C LEU A 76 -9.95 -4.63 2.90
N TRP A 77 -8.98 -5.50 2.62
CA TRP A 77 -7.56 -5.14 2.53
C TRP A 77 -7.26 -4.01 1.53
N PRO A 78 -7.79 -3.97 0.29
CA PRO A 78 -7.54 -2.88 -0.66
C PRO A 78 -7.95 -1.52 -0.11
N HIS A 79 -9.03 -1.47 0.67
CA HIS A 79 -9.55 -0.26 1.30
C HIS A 79 -8.64 0.21 2.45
N VAL A 80 -8.16 -0.71 3.28
CA VAL A 80 -7.16 -0.42 4.32
C VAL A 80 -5.84 0.08 3.70
N GLU A 81 -5.48 -0.47 2.54
CA GLU A 81 -4.26 -0.10 1.84
C GLU A 81 -4.38 1.26 1.13
N SER A 82 -5.57 1.65 0.67
CA SER A 82 -5.80 2.97 0.06
C SER A 82 -5.73 4.11 1.08
N GLU A 83 -6.20 3.90 2.32
CA GLU A 83 -6.15 4.88 3.43
C GLU A 83 -4.72 5.32 3.81
N ARG A 84 -3.68 4.69 3.25
CA ARG A 84 -2.30 5.11 3.48
C ARG A 84 -1.90 6.32 2.64
N TYR A 85 -2.65 6.59 1.59
CA TYR A 85 -2.39 7.69 0.68
C TYR A 85 -3.32 8.85 1.04
N PRO A 86 -2.85 10.11 0.95
CA PRO A 86 -3.74 11.27 1.04
C PRO A 86 -4.90 11.16 0.03
N ASP A 87 -6.05 11.74 0.34
CA ASP A 87 -7.26 11.64 -0.49
C ASP A 87 -7.03 12.04 -1.95
N TYR A 88 -6.24 13.09 -2.20
CA TYR A 88 -5.90 13.51 -3.55
C TYR A 88 -5.12 12.43 -4.32
N ALA A 89 -4.23 11.71 -3.64
CA ALA A 89 -3.42 10.66 -4.24
C ALA A 89 -4.27 9.41 -4.52
N GLN A 90 -5.22 9.09 -3.63
CA GLN A 90 -6.20 8.03 -3.89
C GLN A 90 -7.07 8.36 -5.10
N ALA A 91 -7.56 9.59 -5.19
CA ALA A 91 -8.35 10.05 -6.33
C ALA A 91 -7.54 9.99 -7.63
N PHE A 92 -6.28 10.47 -7.61
CA PHE A 92 -5.38 10.39 -8.75
C PHE A 92 -5.17 8.95 -9.22
N MET A 93 -4.85 8.01 -8.31
CA MET A 93 -4.64 6.59 -8.67
C MET A 93 -5.89 5.96 -9.29
N ARG A 94 -7.09 6.31 -8.80
CA ARG A 94 -8.35 5.84 -9.39
C ARG A 94 -8.56 6.36 -10.81
N TYR A 95 -8.31 7.65 -11.05
CA TYR A 95 -8.43 8.22 -12.39
C TYR A 95 -7.34 7.72 -13.34
N GLU A 96 -6.10 7.58 -12.86
CA GLU A 96 -4.98 7.01 -13.59
C GLU A 96 -5.30 5.60 -14.11
N ALA A 97 -5.92 4.75 -13.28
CA ALA A 97 -6.30 3.38 -13.65
C ALA A 97 -7.41 3.30 -14.72
N GLN A 98 -8.21 4.36 -14.88
CA GLN A 98 -9.34 4.44 -15.82
C GLN A 98 -9.04 5.31 -17.04
N ALA A 99 -7.91 6.01 -17.05
CA ALA A 99 -7.57 6.95 -18.10
C ALA A 99 -7.34 6.23 -19.43
N VAL A 100 -7.92 6.78 -20.50
CA VAL A 100 -7.64 6.36 -21.89
C VAL A 100 -6.33 6.97 -22.42
N GLY A 101 -5.92 8.10 -21.85
CA GLY A 101 -4.64 8.72 -22.12
C GLY A 101 -4.20 9.67 -21.00
N ILE A 102 -2.89 9.79 -20.80
CA ILE A 102 -2.25 10.69 -19.85
C ILE A 102 -1.22 11.52 -20.61
N GLN A 103 -1.30 12.84 -20.44
CA GLN A 103 -0.32 13.78 -20.95
C GLN A 103 0.37 14.46 -19.76
N GLU A 104 1.69 14.36 -19.67
CA GLU A 104 2.45 14.88 -18.54
C GLU A 104 3.67 15.67 -19.00
N PHE A 105 3.88 16.85 -18.41
CA PHE A 105 5.15 17.57 -18.50
C PHE A 105 5.91 17.43 -17.18
N THR A 106 7.19 17.07 -17.25
CA THR A 106 8.04 16.99 -16.05
C THR A 106 9.36 17.74 -16.21
N GLY A 107 9.61 18.67 -15.28
CA GLY A 107 10.87 19.43 -15.23
C GLY A 107 11.95 18.84 -14.32
N HIS A 108 11.57 17.97 -13.37
CA HIS A 108 12.43 17.65 -12.22
C HIS A 108 12.82 16.17 -12.12
N VAL A 109 11.97 15.24 -12.54
CA VAL A 109 12.26 13.80 -12.54
C VAL A 109 11.48 13.14 -13.66
N VAL A 110 11.93 11.97 -14.12
CA VAL A 110 11.13 11.13 -15.03
C VAL A 110 9.78 10.79 -14.35
N PRO A 111 8.63 10.78 -15.06
CA PRO A 111 7.35 10.38 -14.49
C PRO A 111 7.40 9.06 -13.75
N GLY A 112 6.72 8.98 -12.61
CA GLY A 112 6.84 7.86 -11.67
C GLY A 112 6.69 6.46 -12.29
N LEU A 113 5.71 6.27 -13.18
CA LEU A 113 5.49 4.97 -13.82
C LEU A 113 6.42 4.68 -15.01
N LEU A 114 7.21 5.66 -15.47
CA LEU A 114 8.25 5.45 -16.49
C LEU A 114 9.65 5.24 -15.86
N GLN A 115 9.77 5.29 -14.54
CA GLN A 115 11.04 5.10 -13.85
C GLN A 115 11.42 3.62 -13.80
N THR A 116 12.71 3.33 -13.95
CA THR A 116 13.25 2.02 -13.58
C THR A 116 13.20 1.84 -12.07
N ARG A 117 13.31 0.60 -11.59
CA ARG A 117 13.30 0.30 -10.15
C ARG A 117 14.40 1.07 -9.39
N SER A 118 15.62 1.14 -9.93
CA SER A 118 16.73 1.87 -9.32
C SER A 118 16.47 3.37 -9.25
N TYR A 119 16.00 3.97 -10.35
CA TYR A 119 15.64 5.38 -10.41
C TYR A 119 14.53 5.71 -9.40
N ALA A 120 13.46 4.90 -9.37
CA ALA A 120 12.35 5.09 -8.45
C ALA A 120 12.77 5.02 -6.99
N ARG A 121 13.64 4.07 -6.64
CA ARG A 121 14.21 3.96 -5.29
C ARG A 121 14.98 5.22 -4.91
N ALA A 122 15.82 5.74 -5.80
CA ALA A 122 16.60 6.94 -5.54
C ALA A 122 15.70 8.17 -5.33
N VAL A 123 14.69 8.36 -6.18
CA VAL A 123 13.69 9.44 -6.03
C VAL A 123 12.93 9.32 -4.71
N LEU A 124 12.45 8.12 -4.36
CA LEU A 124 11.71 7.89 -3.12
C LEU A 124 12.56 8.13 -1.88
N ARG A 125 13.86 7.79 -1.92
CA ARG A 125 14.79 8.07 -0.83
C ARG A 125 14.94 9.58 -0.58
N LEU A 126 15.03 10.38 -1.65
CA LEU A 126 15.15 11.84 -1.57
C LEU A 126 13.85 12.53 -1.15
N ALA A 127 12.70 11.95 -1.52
CA ALA A 127 11.39 12.48 -1.15
C ALA A 127 11.00 12.22 0.31
N GLN A 128 11.82 11.50 1.09
CA GLN A 128 11.59 11.30 2.52
C GLN A 128 11.71 12.64 3.25
N LEU A 129 10.56 13.20 3.63
CA LEU A 129 10.53 14.25 4.65
C LEU A 129 10.95 13.64 5.99
N PRO A 130 11.80 14.31 6.79
CA PRO A 130 12.26 13.79 8.09
C PRO A 130 11.12 13.34 9.03
N GLU A 131 9.96 13.98 8.91
CA GLU A 131 8.77 13.72 9.71
C GLU A 131 7.93 12.54 9.20
N ALA A 132 8.09 12.18 7.92
CA ALA A 132 7.37 11.09 7.30
C ALA A 132 8.26 9.84 7.29
N LYS A 133 8.03 8.91 8.24
CA LYS A 133 8.57 7.54 8.17
C LYS A 133 7.94 6.79 6.98
N GLN A 134 8.32 7.16 5.77
CA GLN A 134 7.88 6.50 4.56
C GLN A 134 8.69 5.23 4.34
N ASP A 135 7.99 4.10 4.23
CA ASP A 135 8.59 2.85 3.82
C ASP A 135 8.92 2.92 2.31
N VAL A 136 10.19 3.22 2.01
CA VAL A 136 10.71 3.36 0.64
C VAL A 136 10.47 2.10 -0.18
N GLU A 137 10.72 0.91 0.38
CA GLU A 137 10.58 -0.34 -0.37
C GLU A 137 9.12 -0.65 -0.64
N ARG A 138 8.21 -0.35 0.29
CA ARG A 138 6.77 -0.47 0.04
C ARG A 138 6.29 0.51 -1.03
N ASN A 139 6.68 1.79 -0.95
CA ASN A 139 6.31 2.78 -1.95
C ASN A 139 6.89 2.44 -3.33
N LEU A 140 8.09 1.89 -3.36
CA LEU A 140 8.73 1.36 -4.56
C LEU A 140 7.89 0.21 -5.13
N ALA A 141 7.53 -0.79 -4.32
CA ALA A 141 6.69 -1.90 -4.76
C ALA A 141 5.34 -1.42 -5.30
N ALA A 142 4.68 -0.49 -4.62
CA ALA A 142 3.41 0.11 -5.09
C ALA A 142 3.58 0.85 -6.42
N ARG A 143 4.67 1.60 -6.61
CA ARG A 143 4.97 2.28 -7.89
C ARG A 143 5.24 1.28 -9.02
N MET A 144 6.06 0.25 -8.77
CA MET A 144 6.40 -0.76 -9.77
C MET A 144 5.18 -1.61 -10.17
N SER A 145 4.32 -1.97 -9.21
CA SER A 145 3.07 -2.71 -9.49
C SER A 145 2.16 -1.94 -10.48
N ARG A 146 2.10 -0.62 -10.34
CA ARG A 146 1.30 0.24 -11.24
C ARG A 146 1.88 0.41 -12.64
N GLN A 147 3.14 0.04 -12.90
CA GLN A 147 3.68 0.08 -14.28
C GLN A 147 2.92 -0.85 -15.24
N SER A 148 2.28 -1.89 -14.72
CA SER A 148 1.40 -2.78 -15.49
C SER A 148 0.27 -2.04 -16.22
N LEU A 149 -0.15 -0.85 -15.73
CA LEU A 149 -1.17 -0.02 -16.38
C LEU A 149 -0.73 0.47 -17.77
N ILE A 150 0.57 0.67 -17.97
CA ILE A 150 1.15 1.13 -19.24
C ILE A 150 1.58 -0.06 -20.10
N LEU A 151 2.10 -1.12 -19.47
CA LEU A 151 2.73 -2.25 -20.18
C LEU A 151 1.73 -3.28 -20.73
N ARG A 152 0.46 -3.23 -20.36
CA ARG A 152 -0.57 -4.16 -20.86
C ARG A 152 -0.98 -3.83 -22.31
N PRO A 153 -1.50 -4.79 -23.10
CA PRO A 153 -1.90 -4.57 -24.50
C PRO A 153 -2.90 -3.42 -24.69
N ASP A 154 -3.87 -3.28 -23.78
CA ASP A 154 -4.83 -2.16 -23.72
C ASP A 154 -4.40 -1.14 -22.65
N GLY A 155 -3.12 -0.82 -22.64
CA GLY A 155 -2.51 0.10 -21.69
C GLY A 155 -2.95 1.54 -21.93
N THR A 156 -2.95 2.34 -20.86
CA THR A 156 -3.24 3.78 -20.99
C THR A 156 -2.17 4.44 -21.87
N ARG A 157 -2.59 5.17 -22.91
CA ARG A 157 -1.66 5.91 -23.78
C ARG A 157 -0.96 7.01 -22.98
N TRP A 158 0.37 7.00 -22.92
CA TRP A 158 1.15 8.01 -22.21
C TRP A 158 1.93 8.88 -23.19
N GLU A 159 1.74 10.19 -23.11
CA GLU A 159 2.55 11.20 -23.79
C GLU A 159 3.27 12.05 -22.75
N VAL A 160 4.60 12.08 -22.82
CA VAL A 160 5.40 12.76 -21.83
C VAL A 160 6.35 13.74 -22.50
N ILE A 161 6.32 14.98 -22.02
CA ILE A 161 7.27 16.02 -22.37
C ILE A 161 8.27 16.14 -21.22
N LEU A 162 9.52 15.78 -21.49
CA LEU A 162 10.61 15.90 -20.53
C LEU A 162 11.38 17.20 -20.78
N ASP A 163 11.62 17.96 -19.72
CA ASP A 163 12.66 18.98 -19.75
C ASP A 163 14.04 18.31 -19.92
N GLU A 164 14.93 18.96 -20.67
CA GLU A 164 16.30 18.46 -20.91
C GLU A 164 17.05 18.19 -19.58
N GLY A 165 16.80 19.00 -18.56
CA GLY A 165 17.35 18.84 -17.22
C GLY A 165 16.90 17.57 -16.49
N VAL A 166 15.88 16.85 -16.98
CA VAL A 166 15.54 15.51 -16.50
C VAL A 166 16.59 14.47 -16.91
N ILE A 167 17.17 14.62 -18.10
CA ILE A 167 18.12 13.67 -18.69
C ILE A 167 19.57 14.05 -18.35
N LEU A 168 19.92 15.33 -18.50
CA LEU A 168 21.32 15.76 -18.44
C LEU A 168 21.85 15.99 -17.02
N ARG A 169 20.97 16.23 -16.04
CA ARG A 169 21.43 16.45 -14.66
C ARG A 169 21.64 15.09 -14.00
N VAL A 170 22.84 14.85 -13.48
CA VAL A 170 23.07 13.74 -12.55
C VAL A 170 22.27 14.04 -11.28
N LYS A 171 21.10 13.41 -11.14
CA LYS A 171 20.22 13.62 -9.98
C LYS A 171 20.52 12.66 -8.83
N PHE A 172 21.24 11.58 -9.09
CA PHE A 172 21.49 10.50 -8.14
C PHE A 172 22.97 10.09 -8.21
N PRO A 173 23.65 9.93 -7.06
CA PRO A 173 24.96 9.30 -7.02
C PRO A 173 24.93 7.93 -7.72
N PRO A 174 26.03 7.52 -8.38
CA PRO A 174 26.13 6.22 -9.04
C PRO A 174 25.95 5.03 -8.08
N ASP A 175 26.08 5.27 -6.77
CA ASP A 175 26.13 4.24 -5.71
C ASP A 175 24.82 4.11 -4.90
N LEU A 176 23.70 4.69 -5.37
CA LEU A 176 22.37 4.58 -4.72
C LEU A 176 21.59 3.31 -5.08
#